data_AF-A0AB34I3T1-F1
#
_entry.id   AF-A0AB34I3T1-F1
#
_cell.length_a   1.000
_cell.length_b   1.000
_cell.length_c   1.000
_cell.angle_alpha   90.00
_cell.angle_beta   90.00
_cell.angle_gamma   90.00
#
_symmetry.space_group_name_H-M   'P 1'
#
loop_
_entity.id
_entity.type
_entity.pdbx_description
1 polymer ?
#
loop_
_entity_poly.entity_id
_entity_poly.type
_entity_poly.pdbx_seq_one_letter_code
_entity_poly.pdbx_strand_id
1 'polypeptide(L)'
;MLLVLLLLLPMCWAVEVKRPRGVSLTNHHFYDESKPFTCLDGSASVPFDQVNDDYCDCKDGSDEPGTAACPNGSFHCTNTGYKPLYISSRWVNDGVCGE
;
A
#
# COMPACT_ATOMS: atom_id res chain seq x y z
N MET A 1 16.60 -44.61 10.17
CA MET A 1 16.23 -43.53 11.12
C MET A 1 16.58 -42.11 10.63
N LEU A 2 17.27 -41.93 9.48
CA LEU A 2 17.60 -40.61 8.93
C LEU A 2 16.49 -39.99 8.04
N LEU A 3 15.51 -40.78 7.58
CA LEU A 3 14.44 -40.32 6.67
C LEU A 3 13.31 -39.53 7.38
N VAL A 4 13.15 -39.71 8.69
CA VAL A 4 12.08 -39.04 9.48
C VAL A 4 12.47 -37.60 9.86
N LEU A 5 13.78 -37.30 9.91
CA LEU A 5 14.28 -35.97 10.32
C LEU A 5 14.06 -34.88 9.26
N LEU A 6 13.86 -35.24 7.99
CA LEU A 6 13.63 -34.31 6.87
C LEU A 6 12.21 -33.73 6.85
N LEU A 7 11.25 -34.33 7.56
CA LEU A 7 9.85 -33.91 7.59
C LEU A 7 9.51 -32.92 8.72
N LEU A 8 10.48 -32.59 9.58
CA LEU A 8 10.30 -31.68 10.73
C LEU A 8 10.90 -30.29 10.50
N LEU A 9 11.38 -29.99 9.29
CA LEU A 9 11.78 -28.63 8.94
C LEU A 9 10.51 -27.75 8.88
N PRO A 10 10.40 -26.71 9.72
CA PRO A 10 9.30 -25.76 9.60
C PRO A 10 9.38 -25.13 8.21
N MET A 11 8.32 -25.28 7.40
CA MET A 11 8.18 -24.49 6.20
C MET A 11 8.11 -23.03 6.63
N CYS A 12 9.19 -22.29 6.44
CA CYS A 12 9.14 -20.83 6.45
C CYS A 12 8.27 -20.41 5.26
N TRP A 13 6.97 -20.22 5.50
CA TRP A 13 6.12 -19.54 4.54
C TRP A 13 6.34 -18.04 4.67
N ALA A 14 6.55 -17.37 3.54
CA ALA A 14 6.46 -15.93 3.50
C ALA A 14 5.00 -15.52 3.73
N VAL A 15 4.76 -14.66 4.72
CA VAL A 15 3.44 -14.05 4.95
C VAL A 15 3.42 -12.71 4.22
N GLU A 16 2.53 -12.57 3.26
CA GLU A 16 2.26 -11.28 2.61
C GLU A 16 1.26 -10.49 3.44
N VAL A 17 1.62 -9.26 3.81
CA VAL A 17 0.75 -8.35 4.56
C VAL A 17 -0.21 -7.68 3.57
N LYS A 18 -1.51 -7.96 3.70
CA LYS A 18 -2.55 -7.32 2.88
C LYS A 18 -2.56 -5.81 3.16
N ARG A 19 -2.49 -5.01 2.10
CA ARG A 19 -2.56 -3.54 2.14
C ARG A 19 -2.98 -3.00 0.77
N PRO A 20 -3.56 -1.80 0.69
CA PRO A 20 -3.85 -1.18 -0.59
C PRO A 20 -2.58 -0.92 -1.42
N ARG A 21 -2.75 -0.82 -2.74
CA ARG A 21 -1.68 -0.46 -3.67
C ARG A 21 -1.07 0.89 -3.25
N GLY A 22 0.25 1.01 -3.31
CA GLY A 22 0.95 2.26 -2.99
C GLY A 22 1.19 2.55 -1.50
N VAL A 23 0.84 1.63 -0.57
CA VAL A 23 0.83 1.93 0.88
C VAL A 23 2.10 1.69 1.72
N SER A 24 3.20 1.07 1.33
CA SER A 24 4.29 0.65 2.28
C SER A 24 3.86 -0.28 3.43
N LEU A 25 4.82 -1.06 3.95
CA LEU A 25 4.55 -1.94 5.10
C LEU A 25 4.44 -1.18 6.42
N THR A 26 5.11 -0.05 6.57
CA THR A 26 5.07 0.72 7.83
C THR A 26 3.71 1.37 8.05
N ASN A 27 3.03 1.76 6.98
CA ASN A 27 1.75 2.48 7.05
C ASN A 27 0.50 1.58 6.90
N HIS A 28 0.66 0.26 6.70
CA HIS A 28 -0.47 -0.66 6.47
C HIS A 28 -1.56 -0.58 7.56
N HIS A 29 -1.17 -0.31 8.81
CA HIS A 29 -2.07 -0.29 9.97
C HIS A 29 -3.09 0.86 9.95
N PHE A 30 -2.89 1.87 9.10
CA PHE A 30 -3.88 2.93 8.88
C PHE A 30 -5.02 2.51 7.94
N TYR A 31 -4.83 1.45 7.15
CA TYR A 31 -5.73 1.04 6.07
C TYR A 31 -6.43 -0.28 6.40
N ASP A 32 -7.24 -0.26 7.44
CA ASP A 32 -8.06 -1.40 7.86
C ASP A 32 -9.42 -1.39 7.16
N GLU A 33 -9.61 -2.33 6.23
CA GLU A 33 -10.80 -2.45 5.38
C GLU A 33 -12.10 -2.71 6.17
N SER A 34 -12.02 -3.06 7.46
CA SER A 34 -13.18 -3.37 8.29
C SER A 34 -13.91 -2.15 8.86
N LYS A 35 -13.35 -0.95 8.68
CA LYS A 35 -13.88 0.32 9.21
C LYS A 35 -13.71 1.45 8.20
N PRO A 36 -14.41 2.59 8.37
CA PRO A 36 -14.16 3.79 7.58
C PRO A 36 -12.68 4.21 7.67
N PHE A 37 -12.15 4.74 6.57
CA PHE A 37 -10.82 5.32 6.55
C PHE A 37 -10.88 6.73 7.14
N THR A 38 -9.89 7.10 7.93
CA THR A 38 -9.71 8.47 8.41
C THR A 38 -8.46 9.02 7.73
N CYS A 39 -8.60 10.16 7.06
CA CYS A 39 -7.46 10.84 6.45
C CYS A 39 -6.35 11.01 7.48
N LEU A 40 -5.09 10.86 7.09
CA LEU A 40 -3.98 10.83 8.05
C LEU A 40 -3.74 12.19 8.72
N ASP A 41 -4.16 13.28 8.07
CA ASP A 41 -4.23 14.63 8.64
C ASP A 41 -5.45 14.86 9.55
N GLY A 42 -6.37 13.90 9.64
CA GLY A 42 -7.61 13.97 10.42
C GLY A 42 -8.68 14.89 9.82
N SER A 43 -8.54 15.32 8.56
CA SER A 43 -9.45 16.29 7.93
C SER A 43 -10.84 15.75 7.63
N ALA A 44 -10.95 14.46 7.32
CA ALA A 44 -12.20 13.77 7.03
C ALA A 44 -12.12 12.28 7.39
N SER A 45 -13.29 11.63 7.38
CA SER A 45 -13.38 10.18 7.40
C SER A 45 -14.36 9.73 6.31
N VAL A 46 -13.93 8.78 5.51
CA VAL A 46 -14.60 8.31 4.29
C VAL A 46 -14.90 6.81 4.39
N PRO A 47 -15.94 6.31 3.70
CA PRO A 47 -16.10 4.89 3.45
C PRO A 47 -14.82 4.26 2.88
N PHE A 48 -14.46 3.04 3.28
CA PHE A 48 -13.19 2.44 2.85
C PHE A 48 -13.14 2.13 1.35
N ASP A 49 -14.30 1.96 0.71
CA ASP A 49 -14.43 1.82 -0.75
C ASP A 49 -14.08 3.09 -1.53
N GLN A 50 -13.89 4.23 -0.86
CA GLN A 50 -13.31 5.45 -1.45
C GLN A 50 -11.78 5.47 -1.39
N VAL A 51 -11.13 4.46 -0.78
CA VAL A 51 -9.67 4.36 -0.81
C VAL A 51 -9.22 3.77 -2.15
N ASN A 52 -8.46 4.54 -2.94
CA ASN A 52 -8.07 4.24 -4.32
C ASN A 52 -9.26 4.13 -5.28
N ASP A 53 -10.23 5.02 -5.16
CA ASP A 53 -11.39 5.08 -6.06
C ASP A 53 -11.18 6.03 -7.26
N ASP A 54 -9.97 6.61 -7.39
CA ASP A 54 -9.57 7.58 -8.41
C ASP A 54 -10.25 8.95 -8.24
N TYR A 55 -10.72 9.26 -7.03
CA TYR A 55 -11.21 10.57 -6.62
C TYR A 55 -10.50 11.04 -5.34
N CYS A 56 -10.27 12.36 -5.20
CA CYS A 56 -9.51 12.90 -4.07
C CYS A 56 -10.44 13.51 -3.01
N ASP A 57 -10.70 12.75 -1.94
CA ASP A 57 -11.52 13.11 -0.79
C ASP A 57 -10.70 13.68 0.38
N CYS A 58 -9.46 13.21 0.59
CA CYS A 58 -8.60 13.70 1.65
C CYS A 58 -7.72 14.88 1.21
N LYS A 59 -7.60 15.91 2.05
CA LYS A 59 -6.74 17.07 1.77
C LYS A 59 -5.26 16.73 1.71
N ASP A 60 -4.84 15.71 2.46
CA ASP A 60 -3.47 15.19 2.47
C ASP A 60 -3.22 14.13 1.38
N GLY A 61 -4.26 13.74 0.65
CA GLY A 61 -4.24 12.71 -0.40
C GLY A 61 -3.98 11.30 0.10
N SER A 62 -4.23 11.04 1.38
CA SER A 62 -3.98 9.74 2.00
C SER A 62 -5.00 8.64 1.66
N ASP A 63 -6.15 9.01 1.11
CA ASP A 63 -7.15 8.12 0.52
C ASP A 63 -6.70 7.52 -0.81
N GLU A 64 -5.83 8.22 -1.56
CA GLU A 64 -5.40 7.83 -2.91
C GLU A 64 -3.90 7.46 -3.02
N PRO A 65 -3.38 6.51 -2.21
CA PRO A 65 -1.96 6.14 -2.25
C PRO A 65 -1.56 5.37 -3.52
N GLY A 66 -2.52 4.82 -4.25
CA GLY A 66 -2.36 3.89 -5.36
C GLY A 66 -2.80 4.44 -6.72
N THR A 67 -3.28 5.68 -6.78
CA THR A 67 -3.79 6.36 -7.98
C THR A 67 -3.07 7.70 -8.19
N ALA A 68 -3.49 8.45 -9.22
CA ALA A 68 -2.99 9.79 -9.51
C ALA A 68 -3.96 10.91 -9.11
N ALA A 69 -5.06 10.59 -8.42
CA ALA A 69 -6.19 11.49 -8.21
C ALA A 69 -5.86 12.70 -7.31
N CYS A 70 -5.01 12.51 -6.30
CA CYS A 70 -4.62 13.60 -5.40
C CYS A 70 -3.33 14.32 -5.82
N PRO A 71 -3.31 15.66 -5.93
CA PRO A 71 -2.16 16.43 -6.43
C PRO A 71 -0.93 16.41 -5.52
N ASN A 72 -1.13 16.17 -4.23
CA ASN A 72 -0.12 16.02 -3.19
C ASN A 72 0.09 14.56 -2.75
N GLY A 73 -0.51 13.61 -3.46
CA GLY A 73 -0.39 12.19 -3.18
C GLY A 73 1.03 11.66 -3.39
N SER A 74 1.32 10.54 -2.73
CA SER A 74 2.61 9.84 -2.80
C SER A 74 2.37 8.35 -2.94
N PHE A 75 3.09 7.72 -3.87
CA PHE A 75 2.98 6.30 -4.18
C PHE A 75 4.22 5.55 -3.69
N HIS A 76 4.01 4.52 -2.85
CA HIS A 76 5.11 3.67 -2.41
C HIS A 76 5.41 2.54 -3.41
N CYS A 77 6.57 2.64 -4.07
CA CYS A 77 7.17 1.57 -4.84
C CYS A 77 7.86 0.58 -3.90
N THR A 78 7.35 -0.65 -3.83
CA THR A 78 7.95 -1.71 -2.99
C THR A 78 9.31 -2.16 -3.52
N ASN A 79 9.50 -2.11 -4.84
CA ASN A 79 10.75 -2.46 -5.52
C ASN A 79 11.35 -3.78 -5.00
N THR A 80 10.57 -4.86 -4.99
CA THR A 80 10.99 -6.17 -4.46
C THR A 80 12.34 -6.59 -5.03
N GLY A 81 13.32 -6.86 -4.17
CA GLY A 81 14.71 -7.17 -4.57
C GLY A 81 15.64 -5.95 -4.69
N TYR A 82 15.10 -4.74 -4.54
CA TYR A 82 15.78 -3.44 -4.64
C TYR A 82 15.35 -2.51 -3.49
N LYS A 83 15.83 -1.27 -3.51
CA LYS A 83 15.48 -0.27 -2.49
C LYS A 83 14.07 0.28 -2.75
N PRO A 84 13.18 0.32 -1.74
CA PRO A 84 11.88 0.97 -1.88
C PRO A 84 12.04 2.48 -2.09
N LEU A 85 11.08 3.07 -2.78
CA LEU A 85 11.07 4.49 -3.12
C LEU A 85 9.65 5.04 -3.06
N TYR A 86 9.53 6.33 -2.73
CA TYR A 86 8.30 7.07 -2.92
C TYR A 86 8.41 7.95 -4.17
N ILE A 87 7.36 7.95 -4.99
CA ILE A 87 7.20 8.83 -6.14
C ILE A 87 5.95 9.69 -5.96
N SER A 88 5.89 10.84 -6.63
CA SER A 88 4.67 11.65 -6.67
C SER A 88 3.55 10.88 -7.38
N SER A 89 2.32 10.99 -6.87
CA SER A 89 1.10 10.41 -7.46
C SER A 89 0.93 10.73 -8.96
N ARG A 90 1.44 11.89 -9.41
CA ARG A 90 1.40 12.31 -10.83
C ARG A 90 2.09 11.37 -11.82
N TRP A 91 2.99 10.51 -11.34
CA TRP A 91 3.72 9.53 -12.14
C TRP A 91 3.03 8.16 -12.12
N VAL A 92 1.92 8.02 -11.39
CA VAL A 92 1.16 6.77 -11.34
C VAL A 92 0.30 6.68 -12.59
N ASN A 93 0.48 5.60 -13.36
CA ASN A 93 -0.25 5.33 -14.60
C ASN A 93 -0.13 6.45 -15.67
N ASP A 94 0.99 7.16 -15.70
CA ASP A 94 1.27 8.25 -16.67
C ASP A 94 1.68 7.76 -18.08
N GLY A 95 1.77 6.44 -18.27
CA GLY A 95 2.18 5.81 -19.53
C GLY A 95 3.70 5.67 -19.69
N VAL A 96 4.49 6.03 -18.67
CA VAL A 96 5.95 5.91 -18.67
C VAL A 96 6.39 4.99 -17.53
N CYS A 97 7.31 4.07 -17.83
CA CYS A 97 7.94 3.26 -16.79
C CYS A 97 9.10 4.05 -16.17
N GLY A 98 9.05 4.30 -14.86
CA GLY A 98 10.18 4.89 -14.13
C GLY A 98 11.38 3.93 -14.01
N GLU A 99 12.58 4.49 -13.98
CA GLU A 99 13.85 3.77 -13.70
C GLU A 99 14.27 3.90 -12.22
#